data_AF-A0A1F5VDV1-F1
#
_entry.id   AF-A0A1F5VDV1-F1
#
_cell.length_a   1.000
_cell.length_b   1.000
_cell.length_c   1.000
_cell.angle_alpha   90.00
_cell.angle_beta   90.00
_cell.angle_gamma   90.00
#
_symmetry.space_group_name_H-M   'P 1'
#
loop_
_entity.id
_entity.type
_entity.pdbx_description
1 polymer ?
#
loop_
_entity_poly.entity_id
_entity_poly.type
_entity_poly.pdbx_seq_one_letter_code
_entity_poly.pdbx_strand_id
1 'polypeptide(L)'
;MTVNKKEIPGSGKHAMSRRGFIGTLPVVVGAGILRAQEGTSPEPVAEKKINKIKGFRTLGRTGFKVSDIGLGGVELTTPVLVKAALDHGINYIDTGESYLRGKSEENIGIALKDYDRKSIFISSKLFFKPEATKKELKERTLKCLERLQTDYIDCMMIHGTPTIEMVKSEAFHAAMKELKADGKVRYLGLSNHGGQYDEEFKDMEKIMTAAAEDGRFDVALFVYNFLQHDMGENILKIFKEKNIGATLMKVNPLLEYIELDEYVNELDTKKEEVHEALRKRVALYKRRAEETEAFRKKYNLNGYEQMRDAAIRFALSHPDVHTVTFSIKNFDQIEAYVALSGTTLSSPDKQALILYEKECGDLYCRHACGICEKACPEKVPVNRIMRYRHYFKAQGREKTAMVKYAALKGNKADQCKNCAGYCETACPYGVHVHGMLLHANSILTLE
;
A
#
# COMPACT_ATOMS: atom_id res chain seq x y z
N MET A 1 11.30 -47.35 7.88
CA MET A 1 10.00 -47.56 8.56
C MET A 1 8.90 -47.17 7.58
N THR A 2 8.22 -48.19 7.08
CA THR A 2 7.10 -48.13 6.13
C THR A 2 5.87 -47.54 6.81
N VAL A 3 5.28 -46.50 6.22
CA VAL A 3 4.00 -45.95 6.66
C VAL A 3 2.93 -46.31 5.64
N ASN A 4 1.97 -47.10 6.13
CA ASN A 4 0.78 -47.57 5.42
C ASN A 4 -0.08 -46.41 4.92
N LYS A 5 -0.44 -46.47 3.63
CA LYS A 5 -1.57 -45.72 3.05
C LYS A 5 -2.87 -46.41 3.46
N LYS A 6 -3.77 -45.69 4.13
CA LYS A 6 -5.19 -46.05 4.21
C LYS A 6 -5.94 -45.33 3.09
N GLU A 7 -6.62 -46.11 2.27
CA GLU A 7 -7.55 -45.69 1.22
C GLU A 7 -8.81 -45.07 1.83
N ILE A 8 -9.35 -44.04 1.16
CA ILE A 8 -10.68 -43.48 1.41
C ILE A 8 -11.49 -43.69 0.12
N PRO A 9 -12.70 -44.28 0.16
CA PRO A 9 -13.45 -44.61 -1.05
C PRO A 9 -14.05 -43.37 -1.74
N GLY A 10 -14.03 -43.41 -3.06
CA GLY A 10 -14.43 -42.32 -3.93
C GLY A 10 -15.92 -41.95 -3.89
N SER A 11 -16.20 -40.68 -4.17
CA SER A 11 -17.50 -40.20 -4.61
C SER A 11 -17.37 -39.67 -6.05
N GLY A 12 -18.28 -40.14 -6.89
CA GLY A 12 -18.25 -40.00 -8.34
C GLY A 12 -18.46 -38.57 -8.83
N LYS A 13 -17.89 -38.32 -10.00
CA LYS A 13 -18.21 -37.20 -10.89
C LYS A 13 -19.70 -37.21 -11.19
N HIS A 14 -20.42 -36.10 -11.03
CA HIS A 14 -21.54 -35.75 -11.91
C HIS A 14 -21.66 -34.24 -12.09
N ALA A 15 -21.68 -33.85 -13.36
CA ALA A 15 -21.85 -32.49 -13.84
C ALA A 15 -23.28 -32.02 -13.58
N MET A 16 -23.45 -30.81 -13.04
CA MET A 16 -24.76 -30.17 -12.99
C MET A 16 -24.99 -29.37 -14.26
N SER A 17 -25.85 -29.90 -15.13
CA SER A 17 -26.48 -29.14 -16.21
C SER A 17 -27.78 -28.51 -15.72
N ARG A 18 -28.05 -27.28 -16.19
CA ARG A 18 -29.27 -26.51 -15.96
C ARG A 18 -30.45 -27.15 -16.70
N ARG A 19 -31.50 -27.58 -16.00
CA ARG A 19 -32.93 -27.51 -16.43
C ARG A 19 -33.86 -28.23 -15.45
N GLY A 20 -34.98 -27.57 -15.13
CA GLY A 20 -36.27 -28.19 -14.90
C GLY A 20 -36.61 -28.60 -13.47
N PHE A 21 -37.23 -27.70 -12.71
CA PHE A 21 -38.13 -28.09 -11.62
C PHE A 21 -39.44 -27.31 -11.77
N ILE A 22 -40.39 -27.92 -12.48
CA ILE A 22 -41.81 -27.58 -12.39
C ILE A 22 -42.44 -28.74 -11.63
N GLY A 23 -42.69 -28.50 -10.34
CA GLY A 23 -43.49 -29.37 -9.48
C GLY A 23 -44.88 -28.76 -9.34
N THR A 24 -45.88 -29.54 -9.72
CA THR A 24 -47.32 -29.29 -9.75
C THR A 24 -47.92 -28.88 -8.40
N LEU A 25 -48.75 -27.82 -8.39
CA LEU A 25 -49.75 -27.53 -7.35
C LEU A 25 -51.16 -27.48 -7.99
N PRO A 26 -52.23 -27.82 -7.24
CA PRO A 26 -53.54 -28.15 -7.79
C PRO A 26 -54.30 -26.93 -8.33
N VAL A 27 -55.02 -27.16 -9.41
CA VAL A 27 -55.94 -26.20 -10.04
C VAL A 27 -57.14 -25.96 -9.13
N VAL A 28 -57.28 -24.72 -8.63
CA VAL A 28 -58.55 -24.19 -8.13
C VAL A 28 -59.20 -23.43 -9.28
N VAL A 29 -60.29 -23.98 -9.84
CA VAL A 29 -61.10 -23.32 -10.86
C VAL A 29 -61.95 -22.25 -10.17
N GLY A 30 -61.42 -21.03 -10.09
CA GLY A 30 -62.17 -19.83 -9.76
C GLY A 30 -62.46 -19.06 -11.03
N ALA A 31 -63.74 -18.93 -11.39
CA ALA A 31 -64.20 -18.12 -12.51
C ALA A 31 -63.92 -16.62 -12.23
N GLY A 32 -62.76 -16.15 -12.67
CA GLY A 32 -62.35 -14.74 -12.60
C GLY A 32 -61.86 -14.30 -13.97
N ILE A 33 -62.48 -13.25 -14.50
CA ILE A 33 -62.19 -12.65 -15.81
C ILE A 33 -60.68 -12.34 -15.91
N LEU A 34 -59.98 -13.02 -16.82
CA LEU A 34 -58.60 -12.71 -17.19
C LEU A 34 -58.56 -11.35 -17.91
N ARG A 35 -58.26 -10.27 -17.17
CA ARG A 35 -57.64 -9.09 -17.78
C ARG A 35 -56.16 -9.41 -17.94
N ALA A 36 -55.70 -9.49 -19.18
CA ALA A 36 -54.28 -9.48 -19.48
C ALA A 36 -53.69 -8.17 -18.91
N GLN A 37 -52.90 -8.27 -17.84
CA GLN A 37 -51.99 -7.18 -17.49
C GLN A 37 -50.88 -7.21 -18.52
N GLU A 38 -50.81 -6.15 -19.33
CA GLU A 38 -49.63 -5.83 -20.12
C GLU A 38 -48.43 -5.84 -19.18
N GLY A 39 -47.52 -6.79 -19.41
CA GLY A 39 -46.27 -6.85 -18.67
C GLY A 39 -45.49 -5.57 -18.91
N THR A 40 -45.37 -4.73 -17.89
CA THR A 40 -44.45 -3.59 -17.89
C THR A 40 -43.06 -4.12 -18.20
N SER A 41 -42.49 -3.66 -19.32
CA SER A 41 -41.10 -3.92 -19.66
C SER A 41 -40.24 -3.45 -18.47
N PRO A 42 -39.19 -4.19 -18.06
CA PRO A 42 -38.31 -3.72 -17.00
C PRO A 42 -37.75 -2.36 -17.41
N GLU A 43 -37.97 -1.35 -16.59
CA GLU A 43 -37.39 -0.02 -16.82
C GLU A 43 -35.87 -0.17 -16.97
N PRO A 44 -35.25 0.53 -17.95
CA PRO A 44 -33.81 0.51 -18.08
C PRO A 44 -33.19 0.99 -16.78
N VAL A 45 -32.38 0.14 -16.15
CA VAL A 45 -31.57 0.52 -14.99
C VAL A 45 -30.75 1.73 -15.42
N ALA A 46 -31.05 2.90 -14.86
CA ALA A 46 -30.34 4.12 -15.19
C ALA A 46 -28.83 3.89 -15.03
N GLU A 47 -28.04 4.17 -16.07
CA GLU A 47 -26.58 4.07 -16.01
C GLU A 47 -26.09 4.93 -14.86
N LYS A 48 -25.57 4.28 -13.80
CA LYS A 48 -25.00 4.98 -12.66
C LYS A 48 -23.79 5.77 -13.18
N LYS A 49 -23.89 7.11 -13.17
CA LYS A 49 -22.82 8.00 -13.57
C LYS A 49 -21.61 7.79 -12.65
N ILE A 50 -20.60 7.09 -13.14
CA ILE A 50 -19.36 6.83 -12.41
C ILE A 50 -18.50 8.09 -12.33
N ASN A 51 -17.84 8.32 -11.19
CA ASN A 51 -16.88 9.42 -11.08
C ASN A 51 -15.69 9.18 -12.02
N LYS A 52 -15.06 10.23 -12.53
CA LYS A 52 -13.85 10.10 -13.37
C LYS A 52 -12.72 10.90 -12.76
N ILE A 53 -11.49 10.47 -13.02
CA ILE A 53 -10.27 11.25 -12.75
C ILE A 53 -10.41 12.62 -13.40
N LYS A 54 -10.07 13.66 -12.63
CA LYS A 54 -10.11 15.07 -13.03
C LYS A 54 -8.70 15.68 -13.12
N GLY A 55 -7.74 15.14 -12.38
CA GLY A 55 -6.35 15.61 -12.34
C GLY A 55 -5.41 14.73 -13.14
N PHE A 56 -4.64 15.35 -14.04
CA PHE A 56 -3.56 14.70 -14.78
C PHE A 56 -2.28 15.54 -14.70
N ARG A 57 -1.12 14.89 -14.56
CA ARG A 57 0.20 15.54 -14.47
C ARG A 57 1.20 14.86 -15.40
N THR A 58 2.07 15.62 -16.04
CA THR A 58 3.15 15.06 -16.86
C THR A 58 4.19 14.45 -15.93
N LEU A 59 4.39 13.13 -15.98
CA LEU A 59 5.26 12.38 -15.07
C LEU A 59 6.75 12.67 -15.33
N GLY A 60 7.27 13.72 -14.70
CA GLY A 60 8.65 14.17 -14.87
C GLY A 60 9.10 14.22 -16.34
N ARG A 61 10.32 13.76 -16.61
CA ARG A 61 10.91 13.70 -17.96
C ARG A 61 10.33 12.64 -18.89
N THR A 62 9.39 11.80 -18.43
CA THR A 62 8.80 10.75 -19.28
C THR A 62 7.90 11.34 -20.36
N GLY A 63 7.33 12.52 -20.14
CA GLY A 63 6.35 13.13 -21.04
C GLY A 63 4.95 12.49 -20.99
N PHE A 64 4.76 11.41 -20.23
CA PHE A 64 3.46 10.74 -20.10
C PHE A 64 2.55 11.51 -19.13
N LYS A 65 1.29 11.75 -19.49
CA LYS A 65 0.29 12.37 -18.59
C LYS A 65 -0.38 11.30 -17.72
N VAL A 66 0.05 11.21 -16.45
CA VAL A 66 -0.53 10.28 -15.48
C VAL A 66 -1.71 10.91 -14.73
N SER A 67 -2.68 10.08 -14.33
CA SER A 67 -3.72 10.42 -13.37
C SER A 67 -3.09 10.71 -12.01
N ASP A 68 -3.61 11.73 -11.32
CA ASP A 68 -3.13 12.12 -9.98
C ASP A 68 -3.43 11.07 -8.90
N ILE A 69 -4.36 10.15 -9.17
CA ILE A 69 -4.61 8.92 -8.43
C ILE A 69 -4.11 7.72 -9.24
N GLY A 70 -3.33 6.85 -8.61
CA GLY A 70 -2.75 5.65 -9.21
C GLY A 70 -3.20 4.37 -8.51
N LEU A 71 -3.14 3.24 -9.23
CA LEU A 71 -3.51 1.92 -8.76
C LEU A 71 -2.29 1.11 -8.31
N GLY A 72 -2.23 0.76 -7.02
CA GLY A 72 -1.20 -0.08 -6.43
C GLY A 72 -1.52 -1.57 -6.48
N GLY A 73 -0.56 -2.36 -6.96
CA GLY A 73 -0.70 -3.77 -7.32
C GLY A 73 -0.53 -4.78 -6.20
N VAL A 74 -0.10 -4.36 -5.00
CA VAL A 74 0.30 -5.29 -3.94
C VAL A 74 -0.79 -6.28 -3.50
N GLU A 75 -2.07 -5.89 -3.63
CA GLU A 75 -3.25 -6.69 -3.30
C GLU A 75 -4.27 -6.78 -4.45
N LEU A 76 -3.83 -6.61 -5.71
CA LEU A 76 -4.70 -6.77 -6.89
C LEU A 76 -4.97 -8.24 -7.16
N THR A 77 -6.02 -8.76 -6.52
CA THR A 77 -6.42 -10.17 -6.56
C THR A 77 -7.35 -10.53 -7.71
N THR A 78 -7.94 -9.53 -8.39
CA THR A 78 -8.89 -9.75 -9.48
C THR A 78 -8.71 -8.74 -10.62
N PRO A 79 -8.84 -9.17 -11.89
CA PRO A 79 -8.85 -8.26 -13.05
C PRO A 79 -10.01 -7.26 -13.01
N VAL A 80 -11.13 -7.61 -12.37
CA VAL A 80 -12.34 -6.77 -12.34
C VAL A 80 -12.07 -5.42 -11.66
N LEU A 81 -11.28 -5.43 -10.59
CA LEU A 81 -10.93 -4.19 -9.88
C LEU A 81 -9.99 -3.31 -10.70
N VAL A 82 -9.11 -3.93 -11.50
CA VAL A 82 -8.23 -3.20 -12.43
C VAL A 82 -9.07 -2.53 -13.52
N LYS A 83 -10.02 -3.26 -14.12
CA LYS A 83 -10.95 -2.72 -15.12
C LYS A 83 -11.74 -1.54 -14.56
N ALA A 84 -12.33 -1.69 -13.38
CA ALA A 84 -13.05 -0.60 -12.75
C ALA A 84 -12.16 0.63 -12.52
N ALA A 85 -10.93 0.46 -12.00
CA ALA A 85 -10.01 1.59 -11.84
C ALA A 85 -9.71 2.30 -13.18
N LEU A 86 -9.44 1.54 -14.24
CA LEU A 86 -9.21 2.06 -15.60
C LEU A 86 -10.46 2.75 -16.17
N ASP A 87 -11.65 2.18 -15.94
CA ASP A 87 -12.93 2.77 -16.32
C ASP A 87 -13.16 4.10 -15.60
N HIS A 88 -12.66 4.28 -14.39
CA HIS A 88 -12.67 5.57 -13.71
C HIS A 88 -11.64 6.58 -14.26
N GLY A 89 -10.81 6.19 -15.22
CA GLY A 89 -9.78 7.04 -15.84
C GLY A 89 -8.43 7.02 -15.12
N ILE A 90 -8.23 6.12 -14.15
CA ILE A 90 -6.89 5.88 -13.59
C ILE A 90 -6.03 5.28 -14.70
N ASN A 91 -4.84 5.84 -14.93
CA ASN A 91 -3.95 5.37 -16.00
C ASN A 91 -2.52 5.10 -15.54
N TYR A 92 -2.24 5.17 -14.24
CA TYR A 92 -0.97 4.75 -13.64
C TYR A 92 -1.19 3.50 -12.79
N ILE A 93 -0.50 2.40 -13.12
CA ILE A 93 -0.54 1.14 -12.38
C ILE A 93 0.86 0.78 -11.90
N ASP A 94 1.00 0.57 -10.59
CA ASP A 94 2.26 0.19 -9.95
C ASP A 94 2.19 -1.24 -9.41
N THR A 95 2.90 -2.17 -10.01
CA THR A 95 2.93 -3.60 -9.63
C THR A 95 4.36 -4.08 -9.36
N GLY A 96 4.59 -5.38 -9.22
CA GLY A 96 5.93 -5.95 -9.03
C GLY A 96 5.88 -7.47 -9.05
N GLU A 97 6.97 -8.11 -9.49
CA GLU A 97 7.02 -9.57 -9.74
C GLU A 97 6.67 -10.42 -8.49
N SER A 98 6.94 -9.89 -7.29
CA SER A 98 6.73 -10.58 -6.03
C SER A 98 5.31 -10.44 -5.49
N TYR A 99 4.52 -9.50 -6.04
CA TYR A 99 3.16 -9.24 -5.57
C TYR A 99 2.24 -10.40 -5.91
N LEU A 100 1.64 -10.98 -4.86
CA LEU A 100 0.83 -12.19 -4.94
C LEU A 100 1.53 -13.35 -5.66
N ARG A 101 2.86 -13.42 -5.59
CA ARG A 101 3.69 -14.40 -6.34
C ARG A 101 3.45 -14.33 -7.85
N GLY A 102 3.42 -13.12 -8.42
CA GLY A 102 3.23 -12.86 -9.85
C GLY A 102 1.77 -12.61 -10.25
N LYS A 103 0.79 -13.02 -9.44
CA LYS A 103 -0.63 -12.95 -9.80
C LYS A 103 -1.17 -11.54 -9.97
N SER A 104 -0.55 -10.54 -9.31
CA SER A 104 -0.89 -9.13 -9.56
C SER A 104 -0.66 -8.77 -11.03
N GLU A 105 0.49 -9.13 -11.59
CA GLU A 105 0.82 -8.88 -13.00
C GLU A 105 -0.10 -9.66 -13.94
N GLU A 106 -0.44 -10.91 -13.61
CA GLU A 106 -1.40 -11.71 -14.38
C GLU A 106 -2.79 -11.05 -14.42
N ASN A 107 -3.28 -10.57 -13.27
CA ASN A 107 -4.57 -9.90 -13.16
C ASN A 107 -4.61 -8.58 -13.93
N ILE A 108 -3.53 -7.80 -13.89
CA ILE A 108 -3.38 -6.60 -14.71
C ILE A 108 -3.38 -6.99 -16.19
N GLY A 109 -2.58 -7.98 -16.60
CA GLY A 109 -2.50 -8.43 -17.98
C GLY A 109 -3.83 -8.92 -18.57
N ILE A 110 -4.66 -9.58 -17.76
CA ILE A 110 -6.03 -9.94 -18.16
C ILE A 110 -6.88 -8.69 -18.41
N ALA A 111 -6.79 -7.68 -17.56
CA ALA A 111 -7.56 -6.44 -17.69
C ALA A 111 -7.12 -5.60 -18.91
N LEU A 112 -5.82 -5.54 -19.20
CA LEU A 112 -5.26 -4.72 -20.28
C LEU A 112 -5.79 -5.05 -21.67
N LYS A 113 -6.32 -6.25 -21.90
CA LYS A 113 -6.86 -6.69 -23.21
C LYS A 113 -8.00 -5.81 -23.72
N ASP A 114 -8.69 -5.13 -22.82
CA ASP A 114 -9.87 -4.31 -23.14
C ASP A 114 -9.51 -2.82 -23.33
N TYR A 115 -8.23 -2.44 -23.22
CA TYR A 115 -7.78 -1.04 -23.22
C TYR A 115 -6.63 -0.83 -24.21
N ASP A 116 -6.49 0.39 -24.73
CA ASP A 116 -5.29 0.77 -25.46
C ASP A 116 -4.10 0.79 -24.49
N ARG A 117 -3.17 -0.14 -24.68
CA ARG A 117 -1.95 -0.26 -23.86
C ARG A 117 -1.16 1.06 -23.81
N LYS A 118 -1.17 1.88 -24.87
CA LYS A 118 -0.45 3.17 -24.91
C LYS A 118 -1.08 4.24 -24.00
N SER A 119 -2.33 4.06 -23.60
CA SER A 119 -3.05 4.99 -22.71
C SER A 119 -2.75 4.76 -21.22
N ILE A 120 -2.00 3.70 -20.88
CA ILE A 120 -1.74 3.26 -19.50
C ILE A 120 -0.22 3.27 -19.26
N PHE A 121 0.22 3.80 -18.12
CA PHE A 121 1.59 3.72 -17.65
C PHE A 121 1.72 2.62 -16.59
N ILE A 122 2.56 1.61 -16.85
CA ILE A 122 2.78 0.50 -15.91
C ILE A 122 4.21 0.54 -15.38
N SER A 123 4.34 0.65 -14.06
CA SER A 123 5.58 0.31 -13.37
C SER A 123 5.53 -1.13 -12.84
N SER A 124 6.58 -1.90 -13.11
CA SER A 124 6.85 -3.14 -12.38
C SER A 124 8.21 -3.05 -11.70
N LYS A 125 8.52 -3.97 -10.79
CA LYS A 125 9.73 -3.91 -9.96
C LYS A 125 10.35 -5.26 -9.75
N LEU A 126 11.68 -5.25 -9.69
CA LEU A 126 12.49 -6.39 -9.32
C LEU A 126 13.00 -6.26 -7.89
N PHE A 127 12.87 -7.34 -7.12
CA PHE A 127 13.53 -7.47 -5.82
C PHE A 127 14.76 -8.36 -5.94
N PHE A 128 15.95 -7.81 -5.70
CA PHE A 128 17.21 -8.54 -5.88
C PHE A 128 18.27 -8.09 -4.86
N LYS A 129 19.33 -8.90 -4.75
CA LYS A 129 20.51 -8.62 -3.92
C LYS A 129 21.67 -8.13 -4.80
N PRO A 130 22.73 -7.52 -4.22
CA PRO A 130 23.88 -7.04 -4.99
C PRO A 130 24.52 -8.09 -5.91
N GLU A 131 24.44 -9.38 -5.57
CA GLU A 131 25.04 -10.47 -6.35
C GLU A 131 24.22 -10.90 -7.57
N ALA A 132 23.03 -10.31 -7.78
CA ALA A 132 22.17 -10.66 -8.90
C ALA A 132 22.87 -10.37 -10.24
N THR A 133 22.74 -11.29 -11.19
CA THR A 133 23.41 -11.17 -12.48
C THR A 133 22.56 -10.40 -13.50
N LYS A 134 23.23 -9.78 -14.49
CA LYS A 134 22.54 -9.15 -15.64
C LYS A 134 21.53 -10.10 -16.29
N LYS A 135 21.94 -11.36 -16.50
CA LYS A 135 21.11 -12.40 -17.15
C LYS A 135 19.85 -12.67 -16.34
N GLU A 136 19.99 -12.88 -15.03
CA GLU A 136 18.86 -13.13 -14.13
C GLU A 136 17.84 -11.98 -14.16
N LEU A 137 18.31 -10.73 -14.04
CA LEU A 137 17.43 -9.56 -14.04
C LEU A 137 16.72 -9.36 -15.38
N LYS A 138 17.41 -9.65 -16.49
CA LYS A 138 16.81 -9.64 -17.83
C LYS A 138 15.70 -10.68 -17.95
N GLU A 139 15.99 -11.93 -17.60
CA GLU A 139 15.01 -13.04 -17.67
C GLU A 139 13.79 -12.79 -16.78
N ARG A 140 13.99 -12.26 -15.57
CA ARG A 140 12.88 -11.93 -14.67
C ARG A 140 12.02 -10.79 -15.20
N THR A 141 12.61 -9.80 -15.86
CA THR A 141 11.86 -8.74 -16.56
C THR A 141 11.01 -9.30 -17.70
N LEU A 142 11.55 -10.23 -18.49
CA LEU A 142 10.79 -10.91 -19.55
C LEU A 142 9.60 -11.69 -18.97
N LYS A 143 9.77 -12.37 -17.84
CA LYS A 143 8.66 -13.03 -17.14
C LYS A 143 7.60 -12.06 -16.63
N CYS A 144 7.97 -10.82 -16.28
CA CYS A 144 7.00 -9.78 -15.94
C CYS A 144 6.13 -9.42 -17.15
N LEU A 145 6.74 -9.26 -18.33
CA LEU A 145 6.04 -9.01 -19.60
C LEU A 145 5.08 -10.16 -19.96
N GLU A 146 5.53 -11.41 -19.78
CA GLU A 146 4.69 -12.60 -20.01
C GLU A 146 3.43 -12.56 -19.13
N ARG A 147 3.58 -12.30 -17.82
CA ARG A 147 2.43 -12.19 -16.90
C ARG A 147 1.52 -11.01 -17.23
N LEU A 148 2.11 -9.86 -17.53
CA LEU A 148 1.40 -8.64 -17.94
C LEU A 148 0.78 -8.76 -19.35
N GLN A 149 1.13 -9.78 -20.13
CA GLN A 149 0.64 -9.99 -21.50
C GLN A 149 0.81 -8.74 -22.39
N THR A 150 1.99 -8.10 -22.32
CA THR A 150 2.32 -6.86 -23.04
C THR A 150 3.76 -6.92 -23.57
N ASP A 151 4.04 -6.21 -24.67
CA ASP A 151 5.37 -6.20 -25.29
C ASP A 151 6.39 -5.32 -24.53
N TYR A 152 5.90 -4.37 -23.73
CA TYR A 152 6.74 -3.45 -22.96
C TYR A 152 6.16 -3.08 -21.59
N ILE A 153 7.07 -2.74 -20.67
CA ILE A 153 6.80 -2.09 -19.39
C ILE A 153 7.25 -0.62 -19.50
N ASP A 154 6.44 0.31 -19.02
CA ASP A 154 6.81 1.74 -19.10
C ASP A 154 7.97 2.02 -18.16
N CYS A 155 7.92 1.57 -16.91
CA CYS A 155 9.02 1.77 -15.95
C CYS A 155 9.39 0.47 -15.23
N MET A 156 10.63 0.02 -15.35
CA MET A 156 11.15 -1.06 -14.51
C MET A 156 11.90 -0.48 -13.30
N MET A 157 11.47 -0.84 -12.10
CA MET A 157 12.00 -0.28 -10.86
C MET A 157 12.86 -1.26 -10.07
N ILE A 158 13.84 -0.73 -9.34
CA ILE A 158 14.43 -1.44 -8.20
C ILE A 158 13.43 -1.39 -7.04
N HIS A 159 13.03 -2.56 -6.55
CA HIS A 159 11.98 -2.67 -5.53
C HIS A 159 12.54 -2.44 -4.13
N GLY A 160 12.10 -1.36 -3.49
CA GLY A 160 12.43 -1.11 -2.10
C GLY A 160 13.94 -0.93 -1.88
N THR A 161 14.59 -0.20 -2.78
CA THR A 161 16.05 -0.01 -2.86
C THR A 161 16.67 0.26 -1.50
N PRO A 162 17.43 -0.68 -0.92
CA PRO A 162 17.90 -0.54 0.46
C PRO A 162 19.13 0.34 0.60
N THR A 163 19.98 0.41 -0.43
CA THR A 163 21.32 1.01 -0.32
C THR A 163 21.70 1.81 -1.55
N ILE A 164 22.70 2.68 -1.40
CA ILE A 164 23.32 3.42 -2.50
C ILE A 164 24.04 2.46 -3.46
N GLU A 165 24.59 1.35 -2.98
CA GLU A 165 25.18 0.32 -3.84
C GLU A 165 24.13 -0.25 -4.82
N MET A 166 22.93 -0.55 -4.32
CA MET A 166 21.83 -1.03 -5.16
C MET A 166 21.38 0.02 -6.19
N VAL A 167 21.39 1.32 -5.84
CA VAL A 167 21.18 2.41 -6.81
C VAL A 167 22.17 2.32 -7.97
N LYS A 168 23.43 1.92 -7.68
CA LYS A 168 24.53 1.84 -8.65
C LYS A 168 24.72 0.44 -9.24
N SER A 169 23.76 -0.48 -9.10
CA SER A 169 23.90 -1.87 -9.55
C SER A 169 24.20 -1.98 -11.05
N GLU A 170 25.44 -2.32 -11.40
CA GLU A 170 25.87 -2.47 -12.80
C GLU A 170 25.09 -3.58 -13.53
N ALA A 171 24.76 -4.66 -12.83
CA ALA A 171 23.95 -5.75 -13.38
C ALA A 171 22.55 -5.28 -13.80
N PHE A 172 21.88 -4.49 -12.94
CA PHE A 172 20.56 -3.95 -13.24
C PHE A 172 20.62 -2.97 -14.41
N HIS A 173 21.54 -2.00 -14.36
CA HIS A 173 21.68 -0.98 -15.39
C HIS A 173 22.05 -1.57 -16.76
N ALA A 174 22.95 -2.56 -16.79
CA ALA A 174 23.29 -3.27 -18.03
C ALA A 174 22.10 -4.06 -18.59
N ALA A 175 21.32 -4.73 -17.75
CA ALA A 175 20.13 -5.46 -18.18
C ALA A 175 19.06 -4.52 -18.74
N MET A 176 18.79 -3.41 -18.04
CA MET A 176 17.81 -2.42 -18.47
C MET A 176 18.24 -1.69 -19.73
N LYS A 177 19.56 -1.45 -19.92
CA LYS A 177 20.08 -0.87 -21.17
C LYS A 177 19.75 -1.75 -22.38
N GLU A 178 19.98 -3.05 -22.29
CA GLU A 178 19.61 -3.99 -23.37
C GLU A 178 18.09 -4.04 -23.58
N LEU A 179 17.31 -4.15 -22.51
CA LEU A 179 15.86 -4.19 -22.61
C LEU A 179 15.24 -2.89 -23.15
N LYS A 180 15.88 -1.74 -22.90
CA LYS A 180 15.51 -0.46 -23.53
C LYS A 180 15.81 -0.45 -25.02
N ALA A 181 16.98 -0.95 -25.43
CA ALA A 181 17.32 -1.10 -26.84
C ALA A 181 16.36 -2.05 -27.58
N ASP A 182 15.91 -3.11 -26.90
CA ASP A 182 14.94 -4.08 -27.40
C ASP A 182 13.47 -3.56 -27.34
N GLY A 183 13.23 -2.33 -26.87
CA GLY A 183 11.90 -1.73 -26.75
C GLY A 183 11.00 -2.32 -25.65
N LYS A 184 11.55 -3.16 -24.77
CA LYS A 184 10.83 -3.90 -23.72
C LYS A 184 10.65 -3.14 -22.41
N VAL A 185 11.51 -2.16 -22.15
CA VAL A 185 11.44 -1.23 -21.02
C VAL A 185 11.62 0.18 -21.58
N ARG A 186 10.89 1.19 -21.08
CA ARG A 186 11.06 2.58 -21.53
C ARG A 186 11.87 3.42 -20.54
N TYR A 187 11.56 3.30 -19.26
CA TYR A 187 12.09 4.11 -18.18
C TYR A 187 12.61 3.23 -17.04
N LEU A 188 13.53 3.79 -16.26
CA LEU A 188 14.02 3.17 -15.03
C LEU A 188 13.43 3.89 -13.83
N GLY A 189 13.24 3.17 -12.74
CA GLY A 189 12.83 3.78 -11.50
C GLY A 189 13.32 3.05 -10.26
N LEU A 190 12.88 3.54 -9.11
CA LEU A 190 13.08 2.87 -7.85
C LEU A 190 11.92 3.14 -6.90
N SER A 191 11.75 2.25 -5.94
CA SER A 191 10.90 2.53 -4.78
C SER A 191 11.66 2.47 -3.48
N ASN A 192 11.26 3.24 -2.48
CA ASN A 192 11.86 3.18 -1.15
C ASN A 192 10.81 3.42 -0.07
N HIS A 193 10.81 2.56 0.96
CA HIS A 193 9.92 2.63 2.11
C HIS A 193 10.63 3.16 3.38
N GLY A 194 11.80 3.77 3.22
CA GLY A 194 12.88 4.02 4.19
C GLY A 194 13.66 2.78 4.59
N GLY A 195 14.35 2.83 5.74
CA GLY A 195 15.26 1.75 6.16
C GLY A 195 14.71 0.34 5.96
N GLN A 196 15.33 -0.40 5.04
CA GLN A 196 14.97 -1.76 4.68
C GLN A 196 16.14 -2.72 4.86
N TYR A 197 15.82 -3.98 5.19
CA TYR A 197 16.71 -5.15 5.17
C TYR A 197 17.87 -5.11 6.19
N ASP A 198 18.79 -6.08 6.04
CA ASP A 198 19.84 -6.44 7.01
C ASP A 198 21.05 -5.48 6.99
N GLU A 199 21.01 -4.39 6.23
CA GLU A 199 22.16 -3.51 5.96
C GLU A 199 22.06 -2.13 6.64
N GLU A 200 23.22 -1.53 6.91
CA GLU A 200 23.41 -0.36 7.78
C GLU A 200 22.88 0.97 7.23
N PHE A 201 22.18 1.00 6.09
CA PHE A 201 21.73 2.26 5.49
C PHE A 201 20.21 2.42 5.51
N LYS A 202 19.74 3.40 6.30
CA LYS A 202 18.34 3.51 6.75
C LYS A 202 17.60 4.75 6.26
N ASP A 203 18.27 5.59 5.46
CA ASP A 203 17.85 6.94 5.16
C ASP A 203 17.26 7.05 3.74
N MET A 204 15.92 7.18 3.67
CA MET A 204 15.19 7.34 2.41
C MET A 204 15.67 8.55 1.60
N GLU A 205 15.96 9.66 2.28
CA GLU A 205 16.36 10.90 1.62
C GLU A 205 17.68 10.70 0.89
N LYS A 206 18.69 10.14 1.58
CA LYS A 206 20.00 9.88 0.97
C LYS A 206 19.95 8.89 -0.19
N ILE A 207 19.13 7.84 -0.10
CA ILE A 207 18.98 6.86 -1.19
C ILE A 207 18.33 7.53 -2.41
N MET A 208 17.28 8.31 -2.19
CA MET A 208 16.56 9.00 -3.26
C MET A 208 17.40 10.11 -3.89
N THR A 209 18.17 10.86 -3.10
CA THR A 209 19.15 11.84 -3.57
C THR A 209 20.21 11.16 -4.43
N ALA A 210 20.81 10.07 -3.95
CA ALA A 210 21.81 9.33 -4.72
C ALA A 210 21.24 8.82 -6.06
N ALA A 211 19.98 8.37 -6.09
CA ALA A 211 19.33 7.96 -7.33
C ALA A 211 19.06 9.14 -8.29
N ALA A 212 18.71 10.31 -7.76
CA ALA A 212 18.54 11.51 -8.57
C ALA A 212 19.87 11.99 -9.18
N GLU A 213 20.95 11.94 -8.39
CA GLU A 213 22.31 12.32 -8.80
C GLU A 213 22.92 11.33 -9.80
N ASP A 214 22.60 10.04 -9.67
CA ASP A 214 23.02 8.99 -10.60
C ASP A 214 22.52 9.25 -12.04
N GLY A 215 21.37 9.92 -12.18
CA GLY A 215 20.86 10.43 -13.45
C GLY A 215 20.18 9.40 -14.35
N ARG A 216 20.30 8.09 -14.05
CA ARG A 216 19.70 7.00 -14.83
C ARG A 216 18.22 6.73 -14.51
N PHE A 217 17.70 7.25 -13.40
CA PHE A 217 16.32 7.01 -12.94
C PHE A 217 15.36 8.13 -13.39
N ASP A 218 14.18 7.73 -13.84
CA ASP A 218 13.15 8.60 -14.42
C ASP A 218 11.93 8.76 -13.49
N VAL A 219 11.59 7.72 -12.72
CA VAL A 219 10.40 7.67 -11.85
C VAL A 219 10.75 7.07 -10.49
N ALA A 220 10.18 7.61 -9.42
CA ALA A 220 10.39 7.12 -8.07
C ALA A 220 9.07 6.95 -7.32
N LEU A 221 8.97 5.89 -6.51
CA LEU A 221 7.85 5.64 -5.59
C LEU A 221 8.33 5.68 -4.15
N PHE A 222 7.82 6.59 -3.33
CA PHE A 222 8.29 6.74 -1.95
C PHE A 222 7.20 7.14 -0.95
N VAL A 223 7.54 7.02 0.34
CA VAL A 223 6.63 7.35 1.43
C VAL A 223 6.58 8.86 1.62
N TYR A 224 5.36 9.42 1.65
CA TYR A 224 5.13 10.83 1.95
C TYR A 224 3.75 10.98 2.56
N ASN A 225 3.64 11.69 3.68
CA ASN A 225 2.37 12.09 4.29
C ASN A 225 2.59 13.27 5.24
N PHE A 226 1.51 13.86 5.74
CA PHE A 226 1.56 15.04 6.61
C PHE A 226 2.20 14.80 7.99
N LEU A 227 2.46 13.55 8.39
CA LEU A 227 3.24 13.21 9.59
C LEU A 227 4.66 12.76 9.24
N GLN A 228 5.04 12.76 7.97
CA GLN A 228 6.34 12.31 7.49
C GLN A 228 6.72 13.10 6.23
N HIS A 229 6.50 14.42 6.25
CA HIS A 229 6.71 15.26 5.09
C HIS A 229 8.17 15.73 4.99
N ASP A 230 8.86 16.02 6.09
CA ASP A 230 10.21 16.63 6.10
C ASP A 230 11.20 15.96 5.14
N MET A 231 11.37 14.64 5.26
CA MET A 231 12.27 13.87 4.39
C MET A 231 11.81 13.90 2.92
N GLY A 232 10.49 13.91 2.69
CA GLY A 232 9.93 13.91 1.35
C GLY A 232 9.97 15.27 0.66
N GLU A 233 9.90 16.38 1.39
CA GLU A 233 10.06 17.74 0.84
C GLU A 233 11.44 17.91 0.18
N ASN A 234 12.49 17.45 0.87
CA ASN A 234 13.86 17.48 0.32
C ASN A 234 13.98 16.61 -0.94
N ILE A 235 13.40 15.41 -0.93
CA ILE A 235 13.38 14.51 -2.09
C ILE A 235 12.63 15.16 -3.27
N LEU A 236 11.45 15.74 -3.02
CA LEU A 236 10.61 16.38 -4.03
C LEU A 236 11.33 17.57 -4.68
N LYS A 237 12.04 18.37 -3.89
CA LYS A 237 12.86 19.48 -4.41
C LYS A 237 13.93 18.98 -5.40
N ILE A 238 14.68 17.94 -5.03
CA ILE A 238 15.73 17.38 -5.90
C ILE A 238 15.11 16.74 -7.16
N PHE A 239 13.99 16.02 -7.02
CA PHE A 239 13.30 15.41 -8.15
C PHE A 239 12.75 16.44 -9.11
N LYS A 240 12.26 17.58 -8.63
CA LYS A 240 11.88 18.72 -9.47
C LYS A 240 13.08 19.24 -10.27
N GLU A 241 14.21 19.50 -9.62
CA GLU A 241 15.43 19.98 -10.28
C GLU A 241 15.95 19.00 -11.35
N LYS A 242 15.79 17.69 -11.11
CA LYS A 242 16.19 16.63 -12.05
C LYS A 242 15.08 16.16 -12.99
N ASN A 243 13.89 16.77 -12.94
CA ASN A 243 12.71 16.36 -13.71
C ASN A 243 12.40 14.85 -13.59
N ILE A 244 12.35 14.33 -12.37
CA ILE A 244 12.01 12.93 -12.03
C ILE A 244 10.54 12.85 -11.63
N GLY A 245 9.84 11.82 -12.14
CA GLY A 245 8.45 11.54 -11.79
C GLY A 245 8.32 11.06 -10.35
N ALA A 246 7.80 11.91 -9.46
CA ALA A 246 7.52 11.57 -8.07
C ALA A 246 6.12 10.93 -7.90
N THR A 247 6.10 9.68 -7.46
CA THR A 247 4.89 8.93 -7.14
C THR A 247 4.89 8.55 -5.67
N LEU A 248 3.73 8.61 -5.01
CA LEU A 248 3.66 8.49 -3.55
C LEU A 248 2.91 7.25 -3.09
N MET A 249 3.32 6.71 -1.95
CA MET A 249 2.62 5.66 -1.22
C MET A 249 2.52 6.01 0.27
N LYS A 250 1.58 5.36 0.97
CA LYS A 250 1.35 5.54 2.41
C LYS A 250 1.05 7.00 2.79
N VAL A 251 0.21 7.66 1.99
CA VAL A 251 -0.22 9.05 2.21
C VAL A 251 -1.19 9.23 3.38
N ASN A 252 -1.77 8.13 3.87
CA ASN A 252 -2.74 8.11 4.97
C ASN A 252 -2.11 7.50 6.23
N PRO A 253 -1.60 8.31 7.18
CA PRO A 253 -0.98 7.83 8.42
C PRO A 253 -2.01 7.64 9.56
N LEU A 254 -3.31 7.81 9.30
CA LEU A 254 -4.36 7.88 10.34
C LEU A 254 -4.87 6.51 10.80
N LEU A 255 -4.53 5.42 10.11
CA LEU A 255 -5.04 4.09 10.46
C LEU A 255 -4.55 3.60 11.82
N GLU A 256 -3.39 4.07 12.28
CA GLU A 256 -2.91 3.76 13.64
C GLU A 256 -3.79 4.37 14.74
N TYR A 257 -4.64 5.34 14.41
CA TYR A 257 -5.52 6.04 15.35
C TYR A 257 -6.88 5.35 15.55
N ILE A 258 -7.47 4.76 14.51
CA ILE A 258 -8.80 4.10 14.63
C ILE A 258 -8.70 2.82 15.45
N GLU A 259 -7.63 2.06 15.26
CA GLU A 259 -7.47 0.74 15.88
C GLU A 259 -7.01 0.81 17.35
N LEU A 260 -6.85 2.02 17.89
CA LEU A 260 -6.54 2.26 19.30
C LEU A 260 -7.68 1.77 20.20
N ASP A 261 -8.92 2.07 19.82
CA ASP A 261 -10.10 1.72 20.60
C ASP A 261 -10.33 0.21 20.63
N GLU A 262 -10.17 -0.47 19.48
CA GLU A 262 -10.31 -1.92 19.37
C GLU A 262 -9.27 -2.65 20.24
N TYR A 263 -8.00 -2.25 20.15
CA TYR A 263 -6.93 -2.88 20.92
C TYR A 263 -7.08 -2.69 22.43
N VAL A 264 -7.49 -1.50 22.85
CA VAL A 264 -7.81 -1.19 24.25
C VAL A 264 -8.90 -2.13 24.77
N ASN A 265 -9.99 -2.27 24.01
CA ASN A 265 -11.14 -3.10 24.41
C ASN A 265 -10.77 -4.60 24.46
N GLU A 266 -9.93 -5.07 23.54
CA GLU A 266 -9.41 -6.44 23.55
C GLU A 266 -8.57 -6.76 24.79
N LEU A 267 -7.75 -5.81 25.26
CA LEU A 267 -6.93 -6.03 26.45
C LEU A 267 -7.73 -6.04 27.76
N ASP A 268 -8.72 -5.14 27.87
CA ASP A 268 -9.59 -5.09 29.06
C ASP A 268 -10.46 -6.34 29.18
N THR A 269 -10.84 -6.95 28.05
CA THR A 269 -11.66 -8.18 28.03
C THR A 269 -10.86 -9.45 28.32
N LYS A 270 -9.59 -9.54 27.88
CA LYS A 270 -8.77 -10.75 28.05
C LYS A 270 -8.12 -10.91 29.43
N LYS A 271 -8.11 -9.88 30.29
CA LYS A 271 -7.44 -9.89 31.62
C LYS A 271 -5.99 -10.41 31.59
N GLU A 272 -5.28 -10.20 30.49
CA GLU A 272 -3.91 -10.70 30.32
C GLU A 272 -2.89 -9.84 31.07
N GLU A 273 -1.86 -10.48 31.62
CA GLU A 273 -0.70 -9.77 32.16
C GLU A 273 0.12 -9.16 31.01
N VAL A 274 -0.12 -7.88 30.72
CA VAL A 274 0.69 -7.11 29.77
C VAL A 274 1.86 -6.42 30.46
N HIS A 275 2.96 -6.26 29.71
CA HIS A 275 4.19 -5.60 30.17
C HIS A 275 3.96 -4.12 30.57
N GLU A 276 4.66 -3.59 31.58
CA GLU A 276 4.44 -2.22 32.09
C GLU A 276 4.56 -1.13 31.01
N ALA A 277 5.58 -1.20 30.16
CA ALA A 277 5.74 -0.24 29.06
C ALA A 277 4.59 -0.32 28.02
N LEU A 278 4.03 -1.52 27.81
CA LEU A 278 2.83 -1.69 26.99
C LEU A 278 1.59 -1.13 27.71
N ARG A 279 1.46 -1.32 29.04
CA ARG A 279 0.40 -0.70 29.86
C ARG A 279 0.45 0.83 29.78
N LYS A 280 1.63 1.44 29.91
CA LYS A 280 1.81 2.89 29.81
C LYS A 280 1.37 3.40 28.43
N ARG A 281 1.74 2.69 27.37
CA ARG A 281 1.26 3.00 26.01
C ARG A 281 -0.26 2.86 25.89
N VAL A 282 -0.85 1.80 26.42
CA VAL A 282 -2.31 1.58 26.37
C VAL A 282 -3.04 2.66 27.16
N ALA A 283 -2.53 3.08 28.32
CA ALA A 283 -3.09 4.19 29.09
C ALA A 283 -2.99 5.52 28.34
N LEU A 284 -1.87 5.78 27.67
CA LEU A 284 -1.74 6.92 26.77
C LEU A 284 -2.77 6.83 25.63
N TYR A 285 -2.91 5.66 25.00
CA TYR A 285 -3.87 5.44 23.92
C TYR A 285 -5.31 5.72 24.38
N LYS A 286 -5.72 5.22 25.56
CA LYS A 286 -7.01 5.52 26.19
C LYS A 286 -7.22 7.02 26.35
N ARG A 287 -6.25 7.70 26.99
CA ARG A 287 -6.31 9.15 27.20
C ARG A 287 -6.41 9.91 25.88
N ARG A 288 -5.61 9.52 24.88
CA ARG A 288 -5.60 10.15 23.56
C ARG A 288 -6.89 9.91 22.78
N ALA A 289 -7.51 8.73 22.88
CA ALA A 289 -8.81 8.46 22.28
C ALA A 289 -9.90 9.41 22.83
N GLU A 290 -9.95 9.58 24.16
CA GLU A 290 -10.85 10.51 24.84
C GLU A 290 -10.58 11.98 24.45
N GLU A 291 -9.32 12.41 24.50
CA GLU A 291 -8.89 13.76 24.09
C GLU A 291 -9.22 14.05 22.63
N THR A 292 -9.09 13.04 21.76
CA THR A 292 -9.31 13.22 20.33
C THR A 292 -10.80 13.27 19.98
N GLU A 293 -11.69 12.64 20.75
CA GLU A 293 -13.13 12.88 20.63
C GLU A 293 -13.48 14.33 20.97
N ALA A 294 -12.90 14.87 22.04
CA ALA A 294 -13.05 16.28 22.40
C ALA A 294 -12.47 17.22 21.32
N PHE A 295 -11.31 16.88 20.76
CA PHE A 295 -10.70 17.58 19.64
C PHE A 295 -11.60 17.57 18.39
N ARG A 296 -12.13 16.40 18.00
CA ARG A 296 -13.05 16.25 16.86
C ARG A 296 -14.31 17.09 17.03
N LYS A 297 -14.91 17.09 18.23
CA LYS A 297 -16.09 17.92 18.55
C LYS A 297 -15.74 19.41 18.50
N LYS A 298 -14.61 19.82 19.08
CA LYS A 298 -14.15 21.22 19.12
C LYS A 298 -13.90 21.82 17.73
N TYR A 299 -13.35 21.03 16.81
CA TYR A 299 -12.97 21.50 15.48
C TYR A 299 -13.89 21.00 14.36
N ASN A 300 -15.05 20.41 14.72
CA ASN A 300 -16.04 19.88 13.78
C ASN A 300 -15.43 18.94 12.72
N LEU A 301 -14.54 18.04 13.17
CA LEU A 301 -13.91 17.04 12.30
C LEU A 301 -14.85 15.84 12.13
N ASN A 302 -15.52 15.83 10.98
CA ASN A 302 -16.47 14.85 10.47
C ASN A 302 -15.78 13.50 10.15
N GLY A 303 -15.36 12.79 11.18
CA GLY A 303 -14.99 11.37 11.08
C GLY A 303 -13.66 11.09 10.39
N TYR A 304 -13.31 9.80 10.39
CA TYR A 304 -12.08 9.31 9.77
C TYR A 304 -11.98 9.66 8.28
N GLU A 305 -13.10 9.59 7.55
CA GLU A 305 -13.11 9.83 6.11
C GLU A 305 -12.69 11.26 5.76
N GLN A 306 -13.16 12.27 6.50
CA GLN A 306 -12.71 13.64 6.29
C GLN A 306 -11.20 13.78 6.50
N MET A 307 -10.68 13.20 7.58
CA MET A 307 -9.23 13.28 7.86
C MET A 307 -8.41 12.49 6.85
N ARG A 308 -8.88 11.31 6.41
CA ARG A 308 -8.28 10.52 5.32
C ARG A 308 -8.22 11.37 4.04
N ASP A 309 -9.32 11.98 3.68
CA ASP A 309 -9.42 12.79 2.46
C ASP A 309 -8.54 14.03 2.55
N ALA A 310 -8.47 14.68 3.71
CA ALA A 310 -7.51 15.75 3.98
C ALA A 310 -6.06 15.28 3.82
N ALA A 311 -5.69 14.13 4.38
CA ALA A 311 -4.34 13.57 4.25
C ALA A 311 -3.97 13.22 2.80
N ILE A 312 -4.94 12.73 2.02
CA ILE A 312 -4.75 12.50 0.58
C ILE A 312 -4.62 13.82 -0.17
N ARG A 313 -5.48 14.81 0.10
CA ARG A 313 -5.40 16.15 -0.51
C ARG A 313 -4.10 16.86 -0.17
N PHE A 314 -3.53 16.64 1.01
CA PHE A 314 -2.21 17.13 1.37
C PHE A 314 -1.16 16.66 0.35
N ALA A 315 -1.11 15.35 0.06
CA ALA A 315 -0.21 14.80 -0.94
C ALA A 315 -0.51 15.29 -2.36
N LEU A 316 -1.80 15.29 -2.76
CA LEU A 316 -2.21 15.76 -4.08
C LEU A 316 -1.93 17.26 -4.31
N SER A 317 -1.97 18.08 -3.26
CA SER A 317 -1.75 19.52 -3.38
C SER A 317 -0.29 19.90 -3.57
N HIS A 318 0.65 18.99 -3.34
CA HIS A 318 2.06 19.27 -3.56
C HIS A 318 2.32 19.40 -5.08
N PRO A 319 2.90 20.52 -5.57
CA PRO A 319 3.03 20.78 -7.00
C PRO A 319 3.98 19.81 -7.71
N ASP A 320 4.97 19.28 -7.00
CA ASP A 320 5.99 18.38 -7.57
C ASP A 320 5.63 16.88 -7.43
N VAL A 321 4.44 16.57 -6.93
CA VAL A 321 3.89 15.19 -6.89
C VAL A 321 3.16 14.91 -8.19
N HIS A 322 3.26 13.70 -8.74
CA HIS A 322 2.62 13.36 -10.01
C HIS A 322 1.43 12.43 -9.85
N THR A 323 1.52 11.46 -8.94
CA THR A 323 0.45 10.50 -8.65
C THR A 323 0.55 9.96 -7.24
N VAL A 324 -0.60 9.70 -6.62
CA VAL A 324 -0.71 9.02 -5.33
C VAL A 324 -1.23 7.61 -5.57
N THR A 325 -0.44 6.60 -5.19
CA THR A 325 -0.70 5.20 -5.48
C THR A 325 -1.41 4.52 -4.30
N PHE A 326 -2.60 3.96 -4.55
CA PHE A 326 -3.41 3.30 -3.52
C PHE A 326 -3.52 1.80 -3.74
N SER A 327 -3.43 1.02 -2.67
CA SER A 327 -3.94 -0.35 -2.65
C SER A 327 -5.45 -0.28 -2.46
N ILE A 328 -6.18 -0.48 -3.55
CA ILE A 328 -7.64 -0.45 -3.59
C ILE A 328 -8.15 -1.87 -3.38
N LYS A 329 -9.16 -2.04 -2.52
CA LYS A 329 -9.71 -3.36 -2.15
C LYS A 329 -11.11 -3.62 -2.70
N ASN A 330 -11.87 -2.57 -3.00
CA ASN A 330 -13.26 -2.66 -3.46
C ASN A 330 -13.67 -1.42 -4.28
N PHE A 331 -14.86 -1.46 -4.86
CA PHE A 331 -15.38 -0.38 -5.71
C PHE A 331 -15.66 0.91 -4.93
N ASP A 332 -16.08 0.82 -3.67
CA ASP A 332 -16.34 2.02 -2.84
C ASP A 332 -15.05 2.83 -2.60
N GLN A 333 -13.91 2.15 -2.44
CA GLN A 333 -12.61 2.81 -2.36
C GLN A 333 -12.20 3.46 -3.68
N ILE A 334 -12.54 2.87 -4.84
CA ILE A 334 -12.32 3.52 -6.14
C ILE A 334 -13.08 4.84 -6.19
N GLU A 335 -14.39 4.79 -5.91
CA GLU A 335 -15.25 5.97 -5.92
C GLU A 335 -14.75 7.05 -4.95
N ALA A 336 -14.41 6.66 -3.72
CA ALA A 336 -13.91 7.57 -2.70
C ALA A 336 -12.61 8.26 -3.12
N TYR A 337 -11.63 7.52 -3.64
CA TYR A 337 -10.34 8.12 -4.04
C TYR A 337 -10.44 8.91 -5.35
N VAL A 338 -11.23 8.43 -6.32
CA VAL A 338 -11.45 9.14 -7.60
C VAL A 338 -12.18 10.47 -7.36
N ALA A 339 -13.09 10.54 -6.38
CA ALA A 339 -13.76 11.78 -6.01
C ALA A 339 -12.78 12.88 -5.53
N LEU A 340 -11.60 12.50 -5.04
CA LEU A 340 -10.54 13.44 -4.60
C LEU A 340 -9.67 13.95 -5.74
N SER A 341 -9.71 13.30 -6.91
CA SER A 341 -8.92 13.70 -8.07
C SER A 341 -9.22 15.16 -8.48
N GLY A 342 -8.16 15.92 -8.76
CA GLY A 342 -8.24 17.34 -9.11
C GLY A 342 -8.64 18.27 -7.96
N THR A 343 -8.84 17.77 -6.74
CA THR A 343 -9.14 18.60 -5.57
C THR A 343 -7.87 19.05 -4.86
N THR A 344 -7.95 20.14 -4.11
CA THR A 344 -6.84 20.70 -3.33
C THR A 344 -7.17 20.76 -1.84
N LEU A 345 -6.13 20.77 -1.01
CA LEU A 345 -6.24 20.84 0.44
C LEU A 345 -6.82 22.20 0.82
N SER A 346 -8.01 22.19 1.42
CA SER A 346 -8.66 23.40 1.89
C SER A 346 -7.96 23.96 3.13
N SER A 347 -8.11 25.25 3.42
CA SER A 347 -7.54 25.85 4.64
C SER A 347 -8.06 25.19 5.93
N PRO A 348 -9.36 24.85 6.06
CA PRO A 348 -9.85 24.09 7.22
C PRO A 348 -9.21 22.70 7.35
N ASP A 349 -9.11 21.94 6.25
CA ASP A 349 -8.46 20.62 6.25
C ASP A 349 -6.97 20.74 6.65
N LYS A 350 -6.27 21.74 6.12
CA LYS A 350 -4.87 22.01 6.48
C LYS A 350 -4.73 22.30 7.98
N GLN A 351 -5.60 23.13 8.54
CA GLN A 351 -5.59 23.43 9.97
C GLN A 351 -5.88 22.18 10.81
N ALA A 352 -6.81 21.33 10.36
CA ALA A 352 -7.11 20.06 11.01
C ALA A 352 -5.90 19.12 11.03
N LEU A 353 -5.15 19.01 9.93
CA LEU A 353 -3.94 18.20 9.86
C LEU A 353 -2.83 18.73 10.78
N ILE A 354 -2.60 20.05 10.81
CA ILE A 354 -1.60 20.69 11.71
C ILE A 354 -1.94 20.39 13.17
N LEU A 355 -3.21 20.55 13.54
CA LEU A 355 -3.66 20.27 14.88
C LEU A 355 -3.56 18.77 15.21
N TYR A 356 -3.89 17.89 14.27
CA TYR A 356 -3.71 16.44 14.44
C TYR A 356 -2.23 16.10 14.66
N GLU A 357 -1.31 16.66 13.87
CA GLU A 357 0.12 16.43 14.05
C GLU A 357 0.58 16.84 15.45
N LYS A 358 0.11 18.00 15.94
CA LYS A 358 0.47 18.50 17.26
C LYS A 358 -0.07 17.62 18.40
N GLU A 359 -1.32 17.19 18.31
CA GLU A 359 -2.00 16.51 19.42
C GLU A 359 -1.87 14.98 19.37
N CYS A 360 -1.69 14.42 18.17
CA CYS A 360 -1.72 12.97 17.89
C CYS A 360 -0.51 12.47 17.08
N GLY A 361 0.45 13.34 16.72
CA GLY A 361 1.61 12.95 15.91
C GLY A 361 2.55 11.93 16.58
N ASP A 362 2.55 11.88 17.92
CA ASP A 362 3.26 10.91 18.75
C ASP A 362 2.70 9.47 18.64
N LEU A 363 1.50 9.31 18.08
CA LEU A 363 0.85 8.02 17.86
C LEU A 363 1.37 7.31 16.60
N TYR A 364 1.93 8.06 15.64
CA TYR A 364 2.42 7.54 14.37
C TYR A 364 3.94 7.42 14.39
N CYS A 365 4.43 6.19 14.35
CA CYS A 365 5.84 5.99 14.04
C CYS A 365 6.06 6.32 12.57
N ARG A 366 6.96 7.29 12.34
CA ARG A 366 7.51 7.64 11.03
C ARG A 366 8.39 6.50 10.53
N HIS A 367 7.76 5.36 10.23
CA HIS A 367 8.39 4.19 9.65
C HIS A 367 9.17 4.68 8.42
N ALA A 368 10.44 4.34 8.32
CA ALA A 368 11.47 4.87 7.42
C ALA A 368 12.58 5.68 8.08
N CYS A 369 12.33 6.36 9.22
CA CYS A 369 13.31 7.33 9.73
C CYS A 369 14.57 6.67 10.33
N GLY A 370 14.40 5.56 11.07
CA GLY A 370 15.51 4.82 11.69
C GLY A 370 16.30 5.58 12.78
N ILE A 371 15.88 6.79 13.15
CA ILE A 371 16.63 7.70 14.04
C ILE A 371 16.96 7.04 15.39
N CYS A 372 15.94 6.46 16.03
CA CYS A 372 16.07 5.87 17.36
C CYS A 372 16.87 4.55 17.39
N GLU A 373 17.13 3.92 16.23
CA GLU A 373 17.79 2.61 16.20
C GLU A 373 19.25 2.68 16.65
N LYS A 374 19.92 3.82 16.47
CA LYS A 374 21.31 4.05 16.95
C LYS A 374 21.41 4.02 18.47
N ALA A 375 20.32 4.32 19.18
CA ALA A 375 20.26 4.32 20.63
C ALA A 375 19.89 2.94 21.21
N CYS A 376 19.57 1.95 20.38
CA CYS A 376 19.15 0.64 20.86
C CYS A 376 20.36 -0.25 21.20
N PRO A 377 20.61 -0.59 22.48
CA PRO A 377 21.74 -1.45 22.86
C PRO A 377 21.60 -2.87 22.28
N GLU A 378 20.37 -3.35 22.18
CA GLU A 378 20.01 -4.65 21.62
C GLU A 378 19.97 -4.67 20.09
N LYS A 379 20.21 -3.53 19.43
CA LYS A 379 20.17 -3.40 17.96
C LYS A 379 18.87 -3.92 17.32
N VAL A 380 17.74 -3.79 18.03
CA VAL A 380 16.41 -4.16 17.52
C VAL A 380 16.07 -3.31 16.30
N PRO A 381 15.64 -3.91 15.17
CA PRO A 381 15.37 -3.19 13.92
C PRO A 381 13.99 -2.51 13.96
N VAL A 382 13.88 -1.44 14.76
CA VAL A 382 12.63 -0.70 15.04
C VAL A 382 11.82 -0.41 13.78
N ASN A 383 12.44 0.18 12.76
CA ASN A 383 11.81 0.59 11.52
C ASN A 383 11.19 -0.61 10.77
N ARG A 384 11.90 -1.74 10.72
CA ARG A 384 11.37 -2.97 10.10
C ARG A 384 10.17 -3.50 10.86
N ILE A 385 10.25 -3.55 12.19
CA ILE A 385 9.16 -4.03 13.04
C ILE A 385 7.94 -3.11 12.92
N MET A 386 8.14 -1.79 12.94
CA MET A 386 7.05 -0.81 12.76
C MET A 386 6.43 -0.90 11.38
N ARG A 387 7.21 -1.17 10.34
CA ARG A 387 6.69 -1.44 8.99
C ARG A 387 5.85 -2.72 8.95
N TYR A 388 6.25 -3.79 9.62
CA TYR A 388 5.47 -5.02 9.68
C TYR A 388 4.20 -4.83 10.50
N ARG A 389 4.28 -4.08 11.60
CA ARG A 389 3.09 -3.65 12.34
C ARG A 389 2.13 -2.89 11.44
N HIS A 390 2.60 -1.92 10.65
CA HIS A 390 1.77 -1.21 9.66
C HIS A 390 1.17 -2.16 8.61
N TYR A 391 1.88 -3.18 8.17
CA TYR A 391 1.31 -4.20 7.28
C TYR A 391 0.19 -4.99 7.94
N PHE A 392 0.38 -5.40 9.19
CA PHE A 392 -0.62 -6.16 9.94
C PHE A 392 -1.89 -5.32 10.13
N LYS A 393 -1.73 -4.15 10.74
CA LYS A 393 -2.78 -3.26 11.21
C LYS A 393 -3.38 -2.46 10.05
N ALA A 394 -2.69 -1.40 9.62
CA ALA A 394 -3.20 -0.49 8.58
C ALA A 394 -3.48 -1.14 7.21
N GLN A 395 -2.77 -2.20 6.82
CA GLN A 395 -3.00 -2.84 5.51
C GLN A 395 -3.84 -4.11 5.59
N GLY A 396 -4.14 -4.65 6.78
CA GLY A 396 -4.83 -5.94 6.92
C GLY A 396 -4.04 -7.13 6.36
N ARG A 397 -2.71 -7.01 6.25
CA ARG A 397 -1.81 -8.01 5.65
C ARG A 397 -1.15 -8.88 6.72
N GLU A 398 -1.96 -9.37 7.65
CA GLU A 398 -1.54 -10.06 8.87
C GLU A 398 -0.54 -11.18 8.59
N LYS A 399 -0.92 -12.17 7.78
CA LYS A 399 -0.05 -13.30 7.41
C LYS A 399 1.29 -12.86 6.83
N THR A 400 1.27 -11.83 5.97
CA THR A 400 2.51 -11.31 5.37
C THR A 400 3.39 -10.65 6.43
N ALA A 401 2.80 -9.88 7.33
CA ALA A 401 3.49 -9.21 8.42
C ALA A 401 4.14 -10.21 9.39
N MET A 402 3.39 -11.22 9.83
CA MET A 402 3.87 -12.27 10.74
C MET A 402 5.01 -13.09 10.12
N VAL A 403 4.86 -13.54 8.87
CA VAL A 403 5.94 -14.26 8.16
C VAL A 403 7.21 -13.40 8.04
N LYS A 404 7.07 -12.10 7.75
CA LYS A 404 8.20 -11.19 7.67
C LYS A 404 8.86 -10.92 9.03
N TYR A 405 8.09 -10.86 10.10
CA TYR A 405 8.59 -10.74 11.47
C TYR A 405 9.31 -12.01 11.93
N ALA A 406 8.75 -13.18 11.64
CA ALA A 406 9.39 -14.48 11.91
C ALA A 406 10.75 -14.60 11.21
N ALA A 407 10.85 -14.11 9.96
CA ALA A 407 12.07 -14.12 9.17
C ALA A 407 13.10 -13.03 9.52
N LEU A 408 12.85 -12.16 10.52
CA LEU A 408 13.88 -11.23 11.02
C LEU A 408 15.08 -12.02 11.56
N LYS A 409 16.28 -11.64 11.13
CA LYS A 409 17.54 -12.11 11.71
C LYS A 409 17.93 -11.20 12.87
N GLY A 410 18.64 -11.76 13.85
CA GLY A 410 19.09 -11.02 15.03
C GLY A 410 17.97 -10.77 16.05
N ASN A 411 18.21 -9.80 16.92
CA ASN A 411 17.32 -9.43 18.02
C ASN A 411 16.00 -8.84 17.52
N LYS A 412 14.88 -9.28 18.12
CA LYS A 412 13.52 -8.79 17.81
C LYS A 412 12.94 -8.06 19.02
N ALA A 413 11.65 -7.72 18.95
CA ALA A 413 11.00 -6.92 19.98
C ALA A 413 10.72 -7.68 21.29
N ASP A 414 10.95 -8.99 21.34
CA ASP A 414 10.98 -9.77 22.59
C ASP A 414 12.08 -9.29 23.55
N GLN A 415 13.20 -8.81 23.01
CA GLN A 415 14.30 -8.21 23.78
C GLN A 415 13.88 -6.91 24.49
N CYS A 416 12.80 -6.28 24.03
CA CYS A 416 12.32 -5.03 24.61
C CYS A 416 11.67 -5.23 25.98
N LYS A 417 11.33 -6.45 26.43
CA LYS A 417 10.66 -6.67 27.73
C LYS A 417 11.49 -6.06 28.87
N ASN A 418 12.78 -6.34 28.95
CA ASN A 418 13.62 -5.85 30.06
C ASN A 418 14.39 -4.56 29.72
N CYS A 419 13.95 -3.81 28.72
CA CYS A 419 14.66 -2.62 28.22
C CYS A 419 14.16 -1.33 28.90
N ALA A 420 15.07 -0.37 29.10
CA ALA A 420 14.76 0.95 29.67
C ALA A 420 14.06 1.91 28.69
N GLY A 421 13.80 1.51 27.44
CA GLY A 421 13.08 2.34 26.46
C GLY A 421 13.93 3.41 25.77
N TYR A 422 15.23 3.17 25.55
CA TYR A 422 16.16 4.11 24.90
C TYR A 422 15.65 4.73 23.59
N CYS A 423 14.83 3.98 22.84
CA CYS A 423 14.25 4.44 21.59
C CYS A 423 13.23 5.57 21.77
N GLU A 424 12.55 5.66 22.91
CA GLU A 424 11.60 6.75 23.22
C GLU A 424 12.36 8.05 23.49
N THR A 425 13.41 8.00 24.30
CA THR A 425 14.29 9.16 24.57
C THR A 425 14.97 9.67 23.30
N ALA A 426 15.33 8.75 22.39
CA ALA A 426 15.98 9.10 21.13
C ALA A 426 14.99 9.54 20.04
N CYS A 427 13.68 9.45 20.25
CA CYS A 427 12.69 9.83 19.24
C CYS A 427 12.42 11.34 19.28
N PRO A 428 12.77 12.10 18.23
CA PRO A 428 12.54 13.55 18.22
C PRO A 428 11.05 13.92 18.10
N TYR A 429 10.19 12.93 17.85
CA TYR A 429 8.75 13.11 17.65
C TYR A 429 7.92 12.68 18.87
N GLY A 430 8.57 12.32 19.99
CA GLY A 430 7.88 11.90 21.22
C GLY A 430 7.13 10.56 21.11
N VAL A 431 7.40 9.77 20.07
CA VAL A 431 6.71 8.49 19.85
C VAL A 431 7.08 7.50 20.96
N HIS A 432 6.08 6.82 21.52
CA HIS A 432 6.24 5.74 22.50
C HIS A 432 6.71 4.43 21.84
N VAL A 433 7.91 4.46 21.25
CA VAL A 433 8.49 3.38 20.45
C VAL A 433 8.64 2.07 21.25
N HIS A 434 8.91 2.12 22.55
CA HIS A 434 9.11 0.92 23.36
C HIS A 434 7.82 0.13 23.50
N GLY A 435 6.73 0.80 23.88
CA GLY A 435 5.41 0.17 23.92
C GLY A 435 4.96 -0.32 22.54
N MET A 436 5.33 0.40 21.46
CA MET A 436 5.10 -0.01 20.06
C MET A 436 5.70 -1.37 19.75
N LEU A 437 6.96 -1.56 20.13
CA LEU A 437 7.71 -2.77 19.87
C LEU A 437 7.10 -3.95 20.61
N LEU A 438 6.73 -3.76 21.88
CA LEU A 438 6.07 -4.79 22.67
C LEU A 438 4.71 -5.18 22.07
N HIS A 439 3.90 -4.20 21.65
CA HIS A 439 2.64 -4.48 20.95
C HIS A 439 2.91 -5.22 19.62
N ALA A 440 3.87 -4.76 18.82
CA ALA A 440 4.25 -5.43 17.58
C ALA A 440 4.68 -6.87 17.84
N ASN A 441 5.45 -7.14 18.90
CA ASN A 441 5.82 -8.51 19.29
C ASN A 441 4.58 -9.36 19.60
N SER A 442 3.59 -8.81 20.31
CA SER A 442 2.38 -9.56 20.68
C SER A 442 1.52 -9.96 19.48
N ILE A 443 1.42 -9.13 18.44
CA ILE A 443 0.55 -9.40 17.28
C ILE A 443 1.28 -10.07 16.11
N LEU A 444 2.62 -9.97 16.05
CA LEU A 444 3.40 -10.49 14.92
C LEU A 444 4.05 -11.85 15.19
N THR A 445 4.10 -12.31 16.45
CA THR A 445 4.66 -13.61 16.80
C THR A 445 3.69 -14.72 16.39
N LEU A 446 4.21 -15.75 15.73
CA LEU A 446 3.48 -16.99 15.46
C LEU A 446 3.60 -17.86 16.72
N GLU A 447 2.47 -18.26 17.30
CA GLU A 447 2.43 -19.27 18.36
C GLU A 447 2.69 -20.68 17.82
#